data_AF-A0A397UAT3-F1
#
_entry.id   AF-A0A397UAT3-F1
#
_cell.length_a   1.000
_cell.length_b   1.000
_cell.length_c   1.000
_cell.angle_alpha   90.00
_cell.angle_beta   90.00
_cell.angle_gamma   90.00
#
_symmetry.space_group_name_H-M   'P 1'
#
loop_
_entity.id
_entity.type
_entity.pdbx_description
1 polymer ?
#
loop_
_entity_poly.entity_id
_entity_poly.type
_entity_poly.pdbx_seq_one_letter_code
_entity_poly.pdbx_strand_id
1 'polypeptide(L)'
;MVHVGFNPGWFCIGKCMYRSFSNDTIVYAFDTVTTTWSTPNISGLIPISRQQFQAVEDSNGKIYMFGGFKIPNASFDAIFNDIQILDTLSLTWTQGSNNVSAPTPRVDFTATLLNNGLILYIGGVAAVGSIYMSEIATGDTLYSRSCHTAVLSPDGHIVIYGGGVMIADDSFFSNLSNVNSKIYLLDTRNYMWVTKTLQHSNSIIKPILSNYTIIIIVVVVAIVLDRELLL
;
A
#
# COMPACT_ATOMS: atom_id res chain seq x y z
N MET A 1 3.02 8.69 1.74
CA MET A 1 2.09 9.24 0.73
C MET A 1 1.62 8.08 -0.10
N VAL A 2 0.31 7.93 -0.25
CA VAL A 2 -0.29 6.90 -1.11
C VAL A 2 -0.82 7.62 -2.36
N HIS A 3 -0.47 7.08 -3.52
CA HIS A 3 -0.91 7.61 -4.81
C HIS A 3 -2.04 6.72 -5.32
N VAL A 4 -3.17 7.33 -5.65
CA VAL A 4 -4.36 6.65 -6.16
C VAL A 4 -4.79 7.37 -7.44
N GLY A 5 -5.02 6.63 -8.53
CA GLY A 5 -5.07 7.20 -9.88
C GLY A 5 -6.41 6.99 -10.58
N PHE A 6 -6.96 8.06 -11.13
CA PHE A 6 -8.08 8.07 -12.07
C PHE A 6 -7.63 8.66 -13.42
N ASN A 7 -8.43 8.46 -14.47
CA ASN A 7 -8.20 9.07 -15.78
C ASN A 7 -9.22 10.21 -16.00
N PRO A 8 -8.84 11.51 -15.95
CA PRO A 8 -7.49 12.04 -16.20
C PRO A 8 -6.74 12.64 -14.97
N GLY A 9 -7.05 12.25 -13.72
CA GLY A 9 -6.48 12.90 -12.52
C GLY A 9 -5.96 11.94 -11.44
N TRP A 10 -4.93 12.34 -10.69
CA TRP A 10 -4.37 11.55 -9.58
C TRP A 10 -4.70 12.19 -8.24
N PHE A 11 -5.09 11.38 -7.26
CA PHE A 11 -5.17 11.78 -5.86
C PHE A 11 -3.93 11.32 -5.10
N CYS A 12 -3.33 12.24 -4.36
CA CYS A 12 -2.35 11.92 -3.34
C CYS A 12 -3.02 12.02 -1.99
N ILE A 13 -3.10 10.90 -1.28
CA ILE A 13 -3.61 10.84 0.08
C ILE A 13 -2.42 10.68 1.03
N GLY A 14 -2.36 11.58 2.01
CA GLY A 14 -1.37 11.55 3.08
C GLY A 14 -0.29 12.62 2.97
N LYS A 15 0.24 13.00 4.14
CA LYS A 15 1.33 13.97 4.28
C LYS A 15 2.68 13.26 4.13
N CYS A 16 3.50 13.66 3.14
CA CYS A 16 4.95 13.41 3.16
C CYS A 16 5.68 14.70 3.52
N MET A 17 5.53 15.19 4.75
CA MET A 17 6.43 16.22 5.29
C MET A 17 6.61 16.04 6.79
N TYR A 18 7.86 16.02 7.24
CA TYR A 18 8.27 15.78 8.63
C TYR A 18 7.85 16.89 9.61
N ARG A 19 7.23 18.00 9.16
CA ARG A 19 7.05 19.21 10.02
C ARG A 19 5.79 20.08 9.86
N SER A 20 4.76 19.71 9.08
CA SER A 20 3.56 20.57 8.99
C SER A 20 2.40 20.08 9.86
N PHE A 21 2.23 20.75 11.01
CA PHE A 21 1.26 20.48 12.07
C PHE A 21 -0.10 21.18 11.89
N SER A 22 -0.34 21.79 10.73
CA SER A 22 -1.62 22.46 10.42
C SER A 22 -2.74 21.46 10.14
N ASN A 23 -3.98 21.88 10.38
CA ASN A 23 -5.26 21.24 10.01
C ASN A 23 -5.47 21.13 8.48
N ASP A 24 -4.38 21.10 7.71
CA ASP A 24 -4.38 21.13 6.26
C ASP A 24 -4.94 19.83 5.68
N THR A 25 -5.69 20.02 4.60
CA THR A 25 -6.27 19.00 3.72
C THR A 25 -5.31 17.82 3.53
N ILE A 26 -5.75 16.62 3.90
CA ILE A 26 -4.97 15.37 3.75
C ILE A 26 -5.02 14.77 2.33
N VAL A 27 -5.75 15.43 1.42
CA VAL A 27 -5.95 15.02 0.03
C VAL A 27 -5.54 16.17 -0.88
N TYR A 28 -4.69 15.86 -1.84
CA TYR A 28 -4.33 16.73 -2.95
C TYR A 28 -4.72 16.06 -4.26
N ALA A 29 -5.25 16.83 -5.20
CA ALA A 29 -5.58 16.36 -6.54
C ALA A 29 -4.64 16.99 -7.56
N PHE A 30 -4.03 16.18 -8.42
CA PHE A 30 -3.24 16.63 -9.55
C PHE A 30 -3.99 16.36 -10.85
N ASP A 31 -4.32 17.42 -11.57
CA ASP A 31 -4.91 17.34 -12.89
C ASP A 31 -3.78 17.24 -13.94
N THR A 32 -3.76 16.14 -14.69
CA THR A 32 -2.71 15.89 -15.69
C THR A 32 -2.90 16.68 -16.99
N VAL A 33 -4.13 17.14 -17.27
CA VAL A 33 -4.45 17.95 -18.46
C VAL A 33 -3.98 19.38 -18.24
N THR A 34 -4.27 19.94 -17.06
CA THR A 34 -3.85 21.30 -16.71
C THR A 34 -2.49 21.36 -16.04
N THR A 35 -1.94 20.21 -15.62
CA THR A 35 -0.67 20.07 -14.88
C THR A 35 -0.65 20.87 -13.57
N THR A 36 -1.79 20.98 -12.90
CA THR A 36 -1.93 21.76 -11.67
C THR A 36 -2.33 20.91 -10.47
N TRP A 37 -1.83 21.32 -9.29
CA TRP A 37 -2.29 20.80 -8.01
C TRP A 37 -3.47 21.63 -7.48
N SER A 38 -4.43 20.96 -6.87
CA SER A 38 -5.55 21.60 -6.17
C SER A 38 -5.85 20.88 -4.86
N THR A 39 -6.51 21.60 -3.95
CA THR A 39 -7.06 21.06 -2.71
C THR A 39 -8.58 20.98 -2.87
N PRO A 40 -9.14 19.80 -3.19
CA PRO A 40 -10.58 19.66 -3.32
C PRO A 40 -11.28 19.99 -2.00
N ASN A 41 -12.46 20.60 -2.09
CA ASN A 41 -13.29 20.84 -0.90
C ASN A 41 -13.97 19.52 -0.51
N ILE A 42 -13.38 18.85 0.47
CA ILE A 42 -13.86 17.55 0.96
C ILE A 42 -14.64 17.75 2.25
N SER A 43 -15.75 17.03 2.40
CA SER A 43 -16.62 17.08 3.57
C SER A 43 -16.79 15.69 4.23
N GLY A 44 -17.63 15.60 5.27
CA GLY A 44 -17.92 14.35 5.97
C GLY A 44 -16.99 14.08 7.15
N LEU A 45 -16.77 12.80 7.45
CA LEU A 45 -15.97 12.34 8.60
C LEU A 45 -14.48 12.34 8.25
N ILE A 46 -13.86 13.52 8.21
CA ILE A 46 -12.45 13.66 7.84
C ILE A 46 -11.56 12.89 8.83
N PRO A 47 -10.74 11.94 8.36
CA PRO A 47 -9.95 11.10 9.25
C PRO A 47 -8.77 11.87 9.85
N ILE A 48 -8.34 11.42 11.03
CA ILE A 48 -7.16 11.94 11.72
C ILE A 48 -5.92 11.69 10.86
N SER A 49 -5.04 12.70 10.77
CA SER A 49 -3.75 12.62 10.07
C SER A 49 -2.91 11.45 10.57
N ARG A 50 -2.47 10.62 9.63
CA ARG A 50 -1.77 9.35 9.89
C ARG A 50 -0.72 9.04 8.83
N GLN A 51 0.25 8.20 9.17
CA GLN A 51 1.30 7.70 8.27
C GLN A 51 1.28 6.18 8.17
N GLN A 52 1.97 5.63 7.16
CA GLN A 52 2.10 4.18 6.92
C GLN A 52 0.78 3.41 6.83
N PHE A 53 -0.32 4.11 6.55
CA PHE A 53 -1.57 3.49 6.12
C PHE A 53 -1.42 3.03 4.66
N GLN A 54 -2.27 2.11 4.24
CA GLN A 54 -2.43 1.77 2.84
C GLN A 54 -3.80 2.21 2.36
N ALA A 55 -3.90 2.53 1.07
CA ALA A 55 -5.17 2.80 0.43
C ALA A 55 -5.25 2.14 -0.94
N VAL A 56 -6.46 1.73 -1.32
CA VAL A 56 -6.79 1.14 -2.63
C VAL A 56 -8.07 1.79 -3.16
N GLU A 57 -8.25 1.80 -4.48
CA GLU A 57 -9.42 2.38 -5.15
C GLU A 57 -10.17 1.35 -5.97
N ASP A 58 -11.50 1.40 -5.90
CA ASP A 58 -12.37 0.60 -6.77
C ASP A 58 -12.76 1.34 -8.07
N SER A 59 -13.39 0.61 -8.98
CA SER A 59 -13.87 1.16 -10.24
C SER A 59 -14.99 2.19 -10.11
N ASN A 60 -15.56 2.37 -8.90
CA ASN A 60 -16.61 3.35 -8.62
C ASN A 60 -16.06 4.65 -8.04
N GLY A 61 -14.73 4.79 -7.96
CA GLY A 61 -14.07 5.97 -7.40
C GLY A 61 -14.13 6.02 -5.87
N LYS A 62 -14.30 4.90 -5.19
CA LYS A 62 -14.16 4.82 -3.72
C LYS A 62 -12.74 4.43 -3.36
N ILE A 63 -12.13 5.26 -2.52
CA ILE A 63 -10.80 5.02 -1.97
C ILE A 63 -10.94 4.49 -0.54
N TYR A 64 -10.44 3.30 -0.29
CA TYR A 64 -10.46 2.59 0.98
C TYR A 64 -9.11 2.73 1.66
N MET A 65 -9.05 3.42 2.79
CA MET A 65 -7.86 3.63 3.59
C MET A 65 -7.93 2.80 4.89
N PHE A 66 -6.89 2.05 5.21
CA PHE A 66 -6.80 1.24 6.43
C PHE A 66 -5.45 1.38 7.12
N GLY A 67 -5.45 1.23 8.44
CA GLY A 67 -4.23 1.14 9.25
C GLY A 67 -3.49 2.46 9.37
N GLY A 68 -2.18 2.35 9.57
CA GLY A 68 -1.30 3.48 9.82
C GLY A 68 -1.32 3.94 11.27
N PHE A 69 -0.45 4.87 11.61
CA PHE A 69 -0.33 5.40 12.97
C PHE A 69 -0.51 6.92 13.02
N LYS A 70 -0.94 7.43 14.17
CA LYS A 70 -1.21 8.85 14.40
C LYS A 70 0.08 9.70 14.40
N ILE A 71 0.06 10.83 13.70
CA ILE A 71 1.13 11.86 13.81
C ILE A 71 0.79 12.84 14.95
N PRO A 72 1.75 13.34 15.75
CA PRO A 72 3.19 13.04 15.72
C PRO A 72 3.61 11.84 16.57
N ASN A 73 2.66 11.20 17.25
CA ASN A 73 2.94 10.14 18.21
C ASN A 73 2.98 8.78 17.51
N ALA A 74 4.16 8.42 16.99
CA ALA A 74 4.46 7.05 16.58
C ALA A 74 4.52 6.16 17.84
N SER A 75 3.38 5.57 18.22
CA SER A 75 3.25 4.60 19.32
C SER A 75 2.36 3.42 18.90
N PHE A 76 2.60 2.23 19.45
CA PHE A 76 1.90 0.98 19.12
C PHE A 76 0.45 1.04 19.58
N ASP A 77 0.18 1.84 20.61
CA ASP A 77 -1.16 2.19 21.07
C ASP A 77 -1.88 3.20 20.15
N ALA A 78 -1.18 3.72 19.14
CA ALA A 78 -1.67 4.73 18.21
C ALA A 78 -1.80 4.22 16.77
N ILE A 79 -1.71 2.89 16.55
CA ILE A 79 -2.01 2.27 15.27
C ILE A 79 -3.52 2.17 15.10
N PHE A 80 -4.02 2.72 14.01
CA PHE A 80 -5.44 2.72 13.69
C PHE A 80 -5.90 1.33 13.22
N ASN A 81 -7.11 0.95 13.63
CA ASN A 81 -7.80 -0.26 13.18
C ASN A 81 -9.15 0.05 12.50
N ASP A 82 -9.26 1.25 11.94
CA ASP A 82 -10.46 1.69 11.23
C ASP A 82 -10.23 1.66 9.72
N ILE A 83 -11.33 1.55 8.99
CA ILE A 83 -11.37 1.78 7.55
C ILE A 83 -12.08 3.10 7.28
N GLN A 84 -11.42 3.95 6.50
CA GLN A 84 -11.91 5.27 6.09
C GLN A 84 -12.12 5.25 4.59
N ILE A 85 -13.27 5.71 4.13
CA ILE A 85 -13.68 5.62 2.73
C ILE A 85 -13.91 7.03 2.21
N LEU A 86 -13.12 7.42 1.20
CA LEU A 86 -13.36 8.65 0.43
C LEU A 86 -14.12 8.29 -0.84
N ASP A 87 -15.30 8.85 -0.99
CA ASP A 87 -15.99 8.85 -2.29
C ASP A 87 -15.46 10.03 -3.11
N THR A 88 -14.77 9.74 -4.22
CA THR A 88 -14.16 10.78 -5.06
C THR A 88 -15.17 11.51 -5.94
N LEU A 89 -16.38 10.97 -6.13
CA LEU A 89 -17.45 11.61 -6.90
C LEU A 89 -18.17 12.64 -6.05
N SER A 90 -18.52 12.29 -4.81
CA SER A 90 -19.17 13.23 -3.88
C SER A 90 -18.18 14.03 -3.03
N LEU A 91 -16.88 13.71 -3.10
CA LEU A 91 -15.83 14.32 -2.28
C LEU A 91 -16.16 14.29 -0.79
N THR A 92 -16.59 13.13 -0.30
CA THR A 92 -17.03 12.93 1.09
C THR A 92 -16.30 11.76 1.75
N TRP A 93 -15.79 12.00 2.96
CA TRP A 93 -15.27 10.94 3.82
C TRP A 93 -16.40 10.29 4.63
N THR A 94 -16.34 8.97 4.72
CA THR A 94 -17.18 8.15 5.57
C THR A 94 -16.33 7.12 6.32
N GLN A 95 -16.77 6.71 7.49
CA GLN A 95 -16.18 5.59 8.21
C GLN A 95 -16.85 4.31 7.73
N GLY A 96 -16.06 3.31 7.30
CA GLY A 96 -16.61 1.99 6.98
C GLY A 96 -16.90 1.16 8.23
N SER A 97 -17.53 0.00 8.04
CA SER A 97 -17.97 -0.84 9.16
C SER A 97 -16.77 -1.47 9.91
N ASN A 98 -16.70 -1.23 11.22
CA ASN A 98 -15.76 -1.90 12.12
C ASN A 98 -16.26 -3.34 12.41
N ASN A 99 -16.04 -4.27 11.47
CA ASN A 99 -16.53 -5.64 11.60
C ASN A 99 -15.57 -6.55 12.40
N VAL A 100 -16.13 -7.63 12.92
CA VAL A 100 -15.52 -8.68 13.78
C VAL A 100 -14.37 -9.46 13.09
N SER A 101 -14.04 -9.14 11.83
CA SER A 101 -13.00 -9.82 11.03
C SER A 101 -12.00 -8.87 10.38
N ALA A 102 -11.91 -7.62 10.87
CA ALA A 102 -10.84 -6.72 10.44
C ALA A 102 -9.46 -7.31 10.79
N PRO A 103 -8.43 -7.08 9.95
CA PRO A 103 -7.07 -7.41 10.31
C PRO A 103 -6.66 -6.70 11.61
N THR A 104 -5.65 -7.22 12.30
CA THR A 104 -5.05 -6.48 13.41
C THR A 104 -4.51 -5.11 12.94
N PRO A 105 -4.57 -4.06 13.78
CA PRO A 105 -4.00 -2.76 13.46
C PRO A 105 -2.52 -2.92 13.09
N ARG A 106 -2.13 -2.34 11.96
CA ARG A 106 -0.80 -2.57 11.36
C ARG A 106 -0.27 -1.39 10.55
N VAL A 107 1.03 -1.42 10.31
CA VAL A 107 1.83 -0.49 9.49
C VAL A 107 2.77 -1.28 8.57
N ASP A 108 3.32 -0.63 7.53
CA ASP A 108 4.30 -1.20 6.59
C ASP A 108 3.89 -2.50 5.87
N PHE A 109 2.59 -2.76 5.83
CA PHE A 109 1.93 -3.79 5.06
C PHE A 109 1.63 -3.30 3.65
N THR A 110 1.21 -4.21 2.76
CA THR A 110 0.65 -3.87 1.44
C THR A 110 -0.85 -4.12 1.41
N ALA A 111 -1.58 -3.36 0.59
CA ALA A 111 -2.99 -3.58 0.31
C ALA A 111 -3.20 -3.82 -1.17
N THR A 112 -4.09 -4.73 -1.53
CA THR A 112 -4.43 -5.03 -2.93
C THR A 112 -5.93 -5.28 -3.06
N LEU A 113 -6.61 -4.47 -3.88
CA LEU A 113 -8.01 -4.69 -4.24
C LEU A 113 -8.10 -5.73 -5.36
N LEU A 114 -8.92 -6.75 -5.15
CA LEU A 114 -9.23 -7.78 -6.13
C LEU A 114 -10.49 -7.42 -6.92
N ASN A 115 -10.61 -7.99 -8.12
CA ASN A 115 -11.77 -7.77 -9.00
C ASN A 115 -13.13 -8.19 -8.39
N ASN A 116 -13.11 -9.04 -7.36
CA ASN A 116 -14.32 -9.45 -6.64
C ASN A 116 -14.68 -8.51 -5.47
N GLY A 117 -13.97 -7.38 -5.32
CA GLY A 117 -14.21 -6.38 -4.28
C GLY A 117 -13.53 -6.66 -2.94
N LEU A 118 -12.78 -7.76 -2.82
CA LEU A 118 -12.00 -8.04 -1.60
C LEU A 118 -10.69 -7.26 -1.59
N ILE A 119 -10.34 -6.71 -0.43
CA ILE A 119 -9.05 -6.07 -0.20
C ILE A 119 -8.19 -7.02 0.63
N LEU A 120 -7.03 -7.41 0.11
CA LEU A 120 -6.06 -8.22 0.83
C LEU A 120 -4.99 -7.33 1.44
N TYR A 121 -4.74 -7.52 2.74
CA TYR A 121 -3.71 -6.82 3.50
C TYR A 121 -2.60 -7.80 3.86
N ILE A 122 -1.38 -7.61 3.35
CA ILE A 122 -0.31 -8.61 3.43
C ILE A 122 0.87 -8.09 4.26
N GLY A 123 1.26 -8.88 5.26
CA GLY A 123 2.43 -8.63 6.10
C GLY A 123 2.32 -7.37 6.95
N GLY A 124 3.45 -6.70 7.16
CA GLY A 124 3.59 -5.51 8.00
C GLY A 124 3.89 -5.82 9.46
N VAL A 125 3.67 -4.81 10.30
CA VAL A 125 3.96 -4.84 11.75
C VAL A 125 2.73 -4.36 12.51
N ALA A 126 2.37 -5.09 13.57
CA ALA A 126 1.36 -4.71 14.55
C ALA A 126 2.02 -4.39 15.90
N ALA A 127 1.24 -3.88 16.85
CA ALA A 127 1.66 -3.66 18.23
C ALA A 127 2.28 -4.90 18.90
N VAL A 128 1.79 -6.08 18.54
CA VAL A 128 2.24 -7.37 19.06
C VAL A 128 3.43 -7.96 18.29
N GLY A 129 3.94 -7.25 17.28
CA GLY A 129 5.11 -7.63 16.50
C GLY A 129 4.86 -7.83 15.00
N SER A 130 5.83 -8.47 14.34
CA SER A 130 5.84 -8.78 12.91
C SER A 130 4.68 -9.71 12.51
N ILE A 131 4.00 -9.41 11.40
CA ILE A 131 2.87 -10.20 10.88
C ILE A 131 3.34 -11.16 9.79
N TYR A 132 3.02 -12.45 9.94
CA TYR A 132 3.30 -13.47 8.93
C TYR A 132 2.49 -13.24 7.65
N MET A 133 3.12 -13.35 6.48
CA MET A 133 2.37 -13.24 5.21
C MET A 133 1.36 -14.37 5.06
N SER A 134 1.64 -15.55 5.60
CA SER A 134 0.74 -16.71 5.50
C SER A 134 -0.53 -16.62 6.36
N GLU A 135 -0.81 -15.50 7.05
CA GLU A 135 -2.08 -15.36 7.79
C GLU A 135 -3.31 -15.27 6.88
N ILE A 136 -3.12 -14.81 5.64
CA ILE A 136 -4.23 -14.50 4.71
C ILE A 136 -4.56 -15.63 3.72
N ALA A 137 -3.79 -16.71 3.72
CA ALA A 137 -3.84 -17.75 2.69
C ALA A 137 -3.21 -19.06 3.16
N THR A 138 -3.67 -20.17 2.62
CA THR A 138 -3.15 -21.52 2.92
C THR A 138 -1.93 -21.87 2.06
N GLY A 139 -1.31 -23.01 2.33
CA GLY A 139 -0.11 -23.48 1.62
C GLY A 139 1.16 -23.27 2.45
N ASP A 140 2.19 -22.70 1.84
CA ASP A 140 3.49 -22.56 2.47
C ASP A 140 3.48 -21.54 3.62
N THR A 141 4.19 -21.89 4.70
CA THR A 141 4.44 -20.98 5.81
C THR A 141 5.43 -19.91 5.37
N LEU A 142 4.95 -18.68 5.22
CA LEU A 142 5.76 -17.54 4.82
C LEU A 142 5.97 -16.60 6.00
N TYR A 143 7.24 -16.38 6.34
CA TYR A 143 7.67 -15.46 7.41
C TYR A 143 7.17 -14.03 7.18
N SER A 144 7.25 -13.23 8.24
CA SER A 144 6.87 -11.82 8.18
C SER A 144 7.68 -11.05 7.15
N ARG A 145 7.04 -10.04 6.58
CA ARG A 145 7.65 -9.11 5.63
C ARG A 145 6.98 -7.76 5.75
N SER A 146 7.78 -6.71 5.83
CA SER A 146 7.38 -5.30 5.93
C SER A 146 8.12 -4.47 4.89
N CYS A 147 7.60 -3.29 4.57
CA CYS A 147 8.16 -2.37 3.57
C CYS A 147 8.35 -3.03 2.18
N HIS A 148 7.52 -4.02 1.87
CA HIS A 148 7.55 -4.73 0.59
C HIS A 148 6.55 -4.12 -0.38
N THR A 149 6.64 -4.52 -1.65
CA THR A 149 5.66 -4.17 -2.67
C THR A 149 4.86 -5.39 -3.06
N ALA A 150 3.57 -5.19 -3.34
CA ALA A 150 2.66 -6.21 -3.85
C ALA A 150 1.90 -5.65 -5.05
N VAL A 151 1.72 -6.45 -6.09
CA VAL A 151 0.98 -6.07 -7.30
C VAL A 151 0.10 -7.22 -7.77
N LEU A 152 -1.17 -6.94 -8.08
CA LEU A 152 -2.08 -7.89 -8.72
C LEU A 152 -1.75 -7.99 -10.20
N SER A 153 -1.40 -9.17 -10.68
CA SER A 153 -1.20 -9.45 -12.09
C SER A 153 -2.51 -9.86 -12.78
N PRO A 154 -2.66 -9.63 -14.10
CA PRO A 154 -3.88 -9.96 -14.84
C PRO A 154 -4.27 -11.44 -14.81
N ASP A 155 -3.33 -12.34 -14.53
CA ASP A 155 -3.55 -13.78 -14.42
C ASP A 155 -4.08 -14.23 -13.04
N GLY A 156 -4.33 -13.27 -12.14
CA GLY A 156 -4.94 -13.52 -10.83
C GLY A 156 -3.94 -13.87 -9.72
N HIS A 157 -2.66 -13.54 -9.90
CA HIS A 157 -1.67 -13.66 -8.82
C HIS A 157 -1.37 -12.30 -8.17
N ILE A 158 -1.04 -12.30 -6.88
CA ILE A 158 -0.35 -11.18 -6.25
C ILE A 158 1.14 -11.51 -6.24
N VAL A 159 1.92 -10.66 -6.89
CA VAL A 159 3.39 -10.74 -6.93
C VAL A 159 3.95 -9.85 -5.83
N ILE A 160 4.74 -10.43 -4.93
CA ILE A 160 5.35 -9.76 -3.79
C ILE A 160 6.86 -9.77 -3.91
N TYR A 161 7.50 -8.60 -3.78
CA TYR A 161 8.96 -8.48 -3.84
C TYR A 161 9.49 -7.38 -2.91
N GLY A 162 10.78 -7.47 -2.58
CA GLY A 162 11.47 -6.47 -1.77
C GLY A 162 11.01 -6.43 -0.31
N GLY A 163 11.52 -5.48 0.47
CA GLY A 163 11.27 -5.41 1.91
C GLY A 163 12.04 -6.46 2.71
N GLY A 164 11.74 -6.54 4.00
CA GLY A 164 12.47 -7.37 4.96
C GLY A 164 11.67 -7.59 6.23
N VAL A 165 12.33 -8.04 7.29
CA VAL A 165 11.72 -8.22 8.60
C VAL A 165 12.01 -6.97 9.43
N MET A 166 10.94 -6.25 9.76
CA MET A 166 11.02 -5.22 10.79
C MET A 166 10.93 -5.85 12.17
N ILE A 167 11.94 -5.57 12.99
CA ILE A 167 12.00 -6.05 14.37
C ILE A 167 11.45 -4.92 15.23
N ALA A 168 10.20 -4.98 15.70
CA ALA A 168 9.66 -3.92 16.53
C ALA A 168 10.57 -3.69 17.76
N ASP A 169 11.14 -2.49 17.88
CA ASP A 169 11.71 -1.95 19.13
C ASP A 169 10.85 -0.76 19.60
N ASP A 170 11.15 -0.22 20.77
CA ASP A 170 10.36 0.86 21.40
C ASP A 170 10.24 2.15 20.55
N SER A 171 10.98 2.28 19.43
CA SER A 171 11.09 3.52 18.66
C SER A 171 10.39 3.54 17.30
N PHE A 172 9.52 2.58 16.96
CA PHE A 172 8.81 2.45 15.66
C PHE A 172 9.68 2.26 14.41
N PHE A 173 10.91 2.75 14.44
CA PHE A 173 11.85 2.79 13.33
C PHE A 173 13.08 1.98 13.68
N SER A 174 12.90 0.69 13.85
CA SER A 174 14.03 -0.22 13.92
C SER A 174 14.63 -0.46 12.53
N ASN A 175 15.87 -0.94 12.52
CA ASN A 175 16.55 -1.32 11.30
C ASN A 175 15.80 -2.45 10.57
N LEU A 176 15.52 -2.25 9.28
CA LEU A 176 15.03 -3.31 8.42
C LEU A 176 16.10 -4.42 8.36
N SER A 177 15.80 -5.56 8.97
CA SER A 177 16.68 -6.73 8.96
C SER A 177 16.24 -7.72 7.90
N ASN A 178 17.12 -8.66 7.53
CA ASN A 178 16.76 -9.79 6.67
C ASN A 178 16.04 -9.36 5.37
N VAL A 179 16.57 -8.33 4.69
CA VAL A 179 16.08 -7.93 3.37
C VAL A 179 16.04 -9.15 2.47
N ASN A 180 14.87 -9.44 1.90
CA ASN A 180 14.63 -10.71 1.26
C ASN A 180 14.34 -10.51 -0.23
N SER A 181 15.27 -10.98 -1.06
CA SER A 181 15.20 -10.88 -2.53
C SER A 181 14.27 -11.91 -3.18
N LYS A 182 13.70 -12.85 -2.41
CA LYS A 182 12.74 -13.82 -2.94
C LYS A 182 11.47 -13.09 -3.36
N ILE A 183 10.98 -13.48 -4.54
CA ILE A 183 9.65 -13.12 -5.03
C ILE A 183 8.68 -14.17 -4.52
N TYR A 184 7.58 -13.72 -3.93
CA TYR A 184 6.46 -14.58 -3.53
C TYR A 184 5.27 -14.35 -4.46
N LEU A 185 4.50 -15.41 -4.67
CA LEU A 185 3.30 -15.39 -5.48
C LEU A 185 2.14 -15.93 -4.65
N LEU A 186 1.03 -15.21 -4.60
CA LEU A 186 -0.23 -15.67 -4.03
C LEU A 186 -1.24 -15.84 -5.16
N ASP A 187 -1.75 -17.05 -5.36
CA ASP A 187 -2.86 -17.30 -6.27
C ASP A 187 -4.17 -16.88 -5.59
N THR A 188 -4.84 -15.86 -6.15
CA THR A 188 -6.05 -15.26 -5.56
C THR A 188 -7.32 -16.05 -5.88
N ARG A 189 -7.25 -17.04 -6.77
CA ARG A 189 -8.41 -17.88 -7.15
C ARG A 189 -8.72 -18.93 -6.09
N ASN A 190 -7.69 -19.37 -5.37
CA ASN A 190 -7.77 -20.39 -4.33
C ASN A 190 -7.12 -19.96 -3.00
N TYR A 191 -6.59 -18.73 -2.92
CA TYR A 191 -5.89 -18.19 -1.74
C TYR A 191 -4.75 -19.11 -1.28
N MET A 192 -3.89 -19.49 -2.23
CA MET A 192 -2.74 -20.37 -1.98
C MET A 192 -1.42 -19.70 -2.35
N TRP A 193 -0.43 -19.82 -1.48
CA TRP A 193 0.94 -19.44 -1.80
C TRP A 193 1.56 -20.39 -2.83
N VAL A 194 2.20 -19.83 -3.86
CA VAL A 194 2.86 -20.57 -4.92
C VAL A 194 4.38 -20.45 -4.72
N THR A 195 5.00 -21.51 -4.22
CA THR A 195 6.46 -21.56 -3.97
C THR A 195 7.28 -22.24 -5.05
N LYS A 196 6.63 -22.80 -6.09
CA LYS A 196 7.38 -23.32 -7.24
C LYS A 196 8.06 -22.14 -7.90
N THR A 197 9.37 -22.05 -7.64
CA THR A 197 10.31 -21.21 -8.36
C THR A 197 9.97 -21.36 -9.83
N LEU A 198 9.79 -20.25 -10.55
CA LEU A 198 9.98 -20.28 -11.98
C LEU A 198 11.39 -20.83 -12.18
N GLN A 199 11.53 -22.15 -12.37
CA GLN A 199 12.72 -22.69 -13.01
C GLN A 199 12.70 -22.00 -14.36
N HIS A 200 13.54 -20.98 -14.50
CA HIS A 200 13.89 -20.50 -15.81
C HIS A 200 14.58 -21.70 -16.46
N SER A 201 13.84 -22.49 -17.24
CA SER A 201 14.50 -23.39 -18.18
C SER A 201 15.44 -22.51 -18.99
N ASN A 202 16.70 -22.91 -19.12
CA ASN A 202 17.74 -22.23 -19.91
C ASN A 202 17.40 -22.07 -21.41
N SER A 203 16.14 -22.19 -21.80
CA SER A 203 15.59 -21.76 -23.06
C SER A 203 15.45 -20.24 -23.03
N ILE A 204 16.39 -19.55 -23.67
CA ILE A 204 16.28 -18.16 -24.11
C ILE A 204 14.84 -17.89 -24.54
N ILE A 205 14.09 -17.17 -23.72
CA ILE A 205 12.79 -16.65 -24.13
C ILE A 205 13.10 -15.61 -25.19
N LYS A 206 13.02 -16.00 -26.46
CA LYS A 206 12.86 -15.00 -27.52
C LYS A 206 11.55 -14.27 -27.22
N PRO A 207 11.53 -12.94 -27.16
CA PRO A 207 10.30 -12.20 -26.95
C PRO A 207 9.35 -12.55 -28.10
N ILE A 208 8.26 -13.24 -27.77
CA ILE A 208 7.12 -13.32 -28.68
C ILE A 208 6.51 -11.92 -28.62
N LEU A 209 6.85 -11.11 -29.62
CA LEU A 209 6.20 -9.83 -29.89
C LEU A 209 4.73 -10.11 -30.23
N SER A 210 3.91 -10.21 -29.21
CA SER A 210 2.46 -10.02 -29.30
C SER A 210 2.09 -8.91 -28.33
N ASN A 211 2.14 -7.65 -28.81
CA ASN A 211 1.52 -6.40 -28.35
C ASN A 211 1.17 -6.14 -26.86
N TYR A 212 1.73 -6.88 -25.91
CA TYR A 212 1.55 -6.68 -24.48
C TYR A 212 2.92 -6.40 -23.88
N THR A 213 3.27 -5.12 -23.81
CA THR A 213 4.38 -4.67 -22.97
C THR A 213 3.98 -4.94 -21.53
N ILE A 214 4.62 -5.92 -20.87
CA ILE A 214 4.60 -6.00 -19.41
C ILE A 214 5.41 -4.80 -18.92
N ILE A 215 4.73 -3.68 -18.66
CA ILE A 215 5.32 -2.58 -17.93
C ILE A 215 5.29 -3.00 -16.47
N ILE A 216 6.42 -3.52 -15.96
CA ILE A 216 6.66 -3.51 -14.52
C ILE A 216 6.82 -2.02 -14.18
N ILE A 217 5.73 -1.36 -13.79
CA ILE A 217 5.84 -0.07 -13.12
C ILE A 217 6.44 -0.40 -11.76
N VAL A 218 7.77 -0.41 -11.70
CA VAL A 218 8.46 -0.18 -10.44
C VAL A 218 8.02 1.22 -10.06
N VAL A 219 7.08 1.33 -9.12
CA VAL A 219 6.90 2.58 -8.39
C VAL A 219 8.17 2.73 -7.58
N VAL A 220 9.21 3.23 -8.24
CA VAL A 220 10.35 3.82 -7.56
C VAL A 220 9.72 4.96 -6.79
N VAL A 221 9.75 4.86 -5.47
CA VAL A 221 9.56 6.01 -4.59
C VAL A 221 10.62 7.01 -5.04
N ALA A 222 10.25 7.92 -5.94
CA ALA A 222 11.10 9.03 -6.33
C ALA A 222 11.13 9.96 -5.12
N ILE A 223 12.09 9.73 -4.23
CA ILE A 223 12.59 10.81 -3.39
C ILE A 223 13.25 11.76 -4.37
N VAL A 224 12.53 12.82 -4.77
CA VAL A 224 13.16 13.98 -5.39
C VAL A 224 14.06 14.58 -4.32
N LEU A 225 15.34 14.19 -4.34
CA LEU A 225 16.38 14.97 -3.69
C LEU A 225 16.56 16.21 -4.55
N ASP A 226 16.00 17.31 -4.07
CA ASP A 226 16.30 18.63 -4.61
C ASP A 226 17.82 18.83 -4.58
N ARG A 227 18.39 19.17 -5.75
CA ARG A 227 19.82 19.33 -5.95
C ARG A 227 20.13 20.78 -6.31
N GLU A 228 19.54 21.71 -5.57
CA GLU A 228 19.91 23.12 -5.58
C GLU A 228 20.62 23.47 -4.27
N LEU A 229 21.89 23.06 -4.13
CA LEU A 229 22.82 23.60 -3.12
C LEU A 229 24.26 23.17 -3.46
N LEU A 230 24.75 23.47 -4.66
CA LEU A 230 26.20 23.51 -4.96
C LEU A 230 26.44 24.42 -6.19
N LEU A 231 26.41 25.73 -5.96
CA LEU A 231 27.27 26.72 -6.62
C LEU A 231 27.74 27.72 -5.57
#